data_AF-A0A1T4MQ00-F1
#
_entry.id   AF-A0A1T4MQ00-F1
#
_cell.length_a   1.000
_cell.length_b   1.000
_cell.length_c   1.000
_cell.angle_alpha   90.00
_cell.angle_beta   90.00
_cell.angle_gamma   90.00
#
_symmetry.space_group_name_H-M   'P 1'
#
loop_
_entity.id
_entity.type
_entity.pdbx_description
1 polymer ?
#
loop_
_entity_poly.entity_id
_entity_poly.type
_entity_poly.pdbx_seq_one_letter_code
_entity_poly.pdbx_strand_id
1 'polypeptide(L)' 'MNNEKAIKALEQVKTYVSANSLDELDYAIEVLKKLEKEGVKDPLNTDFSAIKK' A
#
# COMPACT_ATOMS: atom_id res chain seq x y z
N MET A 1 -0.04 11.58 -0.23
CA MET A 1 -0.92 10.49 -0.71
C MET A 1 -1.09 9.56 0.49
N ASN A 2 -2.30 9.27 0.97
CA ASN A 2 -2.49 8.31 2.09
C ASN A 2 -2.71 6.88 1.55
N ASN A 3 -2.61 5.87 2.41
CA ASN A 3 -2.77 4.47 1.99
C ASN A 3 -4.09 4.22 1.27
N GLU A 4 -5.21 4.75 1.78
CA GLU A 4 -6.53 4.54 1.18
C GLU A 4 -6.60 5.01 -0.28
N LYS A 5 -6.06 6.20 -0.57
CA LYS A 5 -5.99 6.72 -1.94
C LYS A 5 -5.06 5.89 -2.82
N ALA A 6 -3.93 5.45 -2.27
CA ALA A 6 -2.99 4.60 -3.00
C ALA A 6 -3.59 3.23 -3.32
N ILE A 7 -4.22 2.55 -2.35
CA ILE A 7 -4.90 1.26 -2.53
C ILE A 7 -5.98 1.38 -3.61
N LYS A 8 -6.83 2.41 -3.55
CA LYS A 8 -7.88 2.60 -4.56
C LYS A 8 -7.32 2.80 -5.97
N ALA A 9 -6.24 3.56 -6.11
CA ALA A 9 -5.57 3.75 -7.40
C ALA A 9 -4.95 2.43 -7.90
N LEU A 10 -4.30 1.67 -7.02
CA LEU A 10 -3.68 0.38 -7.38
C LEU A 10 -4.73 -0.67 -7.76
N GLU A 11 -5.87 -0.74 -7.05
CA GLU A 11 -6.98 -1.62 -7.40
C GLU A 11 -7.58 -1.27 -8.78
N GLN A 12 -7.64 0.02 -9.14
CA GLN A 12 -8.01 0.43 -10.50
C GLN A 12 -6.95 0.07 -11.54
N VAL A 13 -5.67 0.10 -11.18
CA VAL A 13 -4.57 -0.28 -12.09
C VAL A 13 -4.59 -1.78 -12.36
N LYS A 14 -5.04 -2.64 -11.42
CA LYS A 14 -5.14 -4.10 -11.61
C LYS A 14 -5.84 -4.51 -12.90
N THR A 15 -6.81 -3.73 -13.38
CA THR A 15 -7.55 -4.04 -14.62
C THR A 15 -6.73 -3.87 -15.90
N TYR A 16 -5.57 -3.21 -15.82
CA TYR A 16 -4.75 -2.83 -16.98
C TYR A 16 -3.36 -3.48 -17.00
N VAL A 17 -2.98 -4.22 -15.96
CA VAL A 17 -1.65 -4.84 -15.85
C VAL A 17 -1.66 -6.25 -16.39
N SER A 18 -0.50 -6.68 -16.91
CA SER A 18 -0.28 -8.06 -17.34
C SER A 18 -0.37 -9.01 -16.14
N ALA A 19 -0.78 -10.27 -16.41
CA ALA A 19 -0.92 -11.30 -15.38
C ALA A 19 0.37 -11.49 -14.55
N ASN A 20 1.52 -11.34 -15.19
CA ASN A 20 2.84 -11.49 -14.57
C ASN A 20 3.21 -10.37 -13.59
N SER A 21 2.41 -9.30 -13.51
CA SER A 21 2.62 -8.17 -12.59
C SER A 21 1.49 -8.03 -11.57
N LEU A 22 0.52 -8.94 -11.60
CA LEU A 22 -0.61 -8.92 -10.67
C LEU A 22 -0.17 -9.29 -9.25
N ASP A 23 0.75 -10.24 -9.11
CA ASP A 23 1.22 -10.71 -7.81
C ASP A 23 2.00 -9.61 -7.07
N GLU A 24 2.88 -8.88 -7.76
CA GLU A 24 3.61 -7.75 -7.20
C GLU A 24 2.68 -6.60 -6.83
N LEU A 25 1.65 -6.35 -7.65
CA LEU A 25 0.64 -5.34 -7.38
C LEU A 25 -0.22 -5.72 -6.17
N ASP A 26 -0.60 -6.98 -6.05
CA ASP A 26 -1.33 -7.50 -4.91
C ASP A 26 -0.52 -7.40 -3.63
N TYR A 27 0.76 -7.80 -3.68
CA TYR A 27 1.66 -7.63 -2.55
C TYR A 27 1.76 -6.17 -2.11
N ALA A 28 1.90 -5.22 -3.04
CA ALA A 28 1.95 -3.79 -2.72
C ALA A 28 0.65 -3.31 -2.03
N ILE A 29 -0.51 -3.76 -2.50
CA ILE A 29 -1.82 -3.45 -1.89
C ILE A 29 -1.90 -4.03 -0.47
N GLU A 30 -1.46 -5.28 -0.26
CA GLU A 30 -1.47 -5.92 1.06
C GLU A 30 -0.57 -5.19 2.07
N VAL A 31 0.61 -4.75 1.64
CA VAL A 31 1.53 -3.94 2.47
C VAL A 31 0.85 -2.66 2.93
N LEU A 32 0.21 -1.92 2.02
CA LEU A 32 -0.49 -0.67 2.36
C LEU A 32 -1.68 -0.92 3.29
N LYS A 33 -2.44 -2.01 3.09
CA LYS A 33 -3.54 -2.41 3.98
C LYS A 33 -3.03 -2.74 5.39
N LYS A 34 -1.88 -3.40 5.50
CA LYS A 34 -1.25 -3.69 6.80
C LYS A 34 -0.81 -2.40 7.50
N LEU A 35 -0.15 -1.49 6.78
CA LEU A 35 0.28 -0.20 7.35
C LEU A 35 -0.91 0.62 7.87
N GLU A 36 -2.01 0.67 7.13
CA GLU A 36 -3.24 1.34 7.58
C GLU A 36 -3.80 0.72 8.86
N LYS A 37 -3.82 -0.62 8.96
CA LYS A 37 -4.28 -1.34 10.16
C LYS A 37 -3.41 -1.06 11.39
N GLU A 38 -2.11 -0.87 11.19
CA GLU A 38 -1.16 -0.51 12.25
C GLU A 38 -1.15 1.02 12.55
N GLY A 39 -2.03 1.80 11.91
CA GLY A 39 -2.18 3.24 12.14
C GLY A 39 -1.22 4.14 11.35
N VAL A 40 -0.40 3.57 10.47
CA VAL A 40 0.55 4.31 9.63
C VAL A 40 -0.15 4.79 8.36
N LYS A 41 -0.76 5.98 8.39
CA LYS A 41 -1.61 6.50 7.28
C LYS A 41 -0.87 7.08 6.08
N ASP A 42 0.34 7.59 6.31
CA ASP A 42 1.19 8.19 5.27
C ASP A 42 2.62 7.63 5.40
N PRO A 43 2.89 6.45 4.82
CA PRO A 43 4.16 5.76 4.99
C PRO A 43 5.36 6.59 4.54
N LEU A 44 5.23 7.39 3.48
CA LEU A 44 6.36 8.15 2.93
C LEU A 44 6.80 9.29 3.86
N ASN A 45 5.90 9.79 4.70
CA ASN A 45 6.17 10.86 5.66
C ASN A 45 6.23 10.36 7.10
N THR A 46 6.05 9.06 7.33
CA THR A 46 6.11 8.47 8.67
C THR A 46 7.55 8.18 9.05
N ASP A 47 7.98 8.67 10.22
CA ASP A 47 9.26 8.29 10.81
C ASP A 47 9.14 6.91 11.47
N PHE A 48 9.53 5.87 10.74
CA PHE A 48 9.52 4.49 11.24
C PHE A 48 10.56 4.23 12.33
N SER A 49 11.57 5.09 12.51
CA SER A 49 12.54 4.93 13.60
C SER A 49 11.91 5.24 14.97
N ALA A 50 10.83 6.03 14.99
CA ALA A 50 10.08 6.39 16.18
C ALA A 50 9.05 5.33 16.59
N ILE A 51 8.72 4.36 15.73
CA ILE A 51 7.76 3.29 16.00
C ILE A 51 8.49 2.17 16.75
N LYS A 52 8.53 2.24 18.08
CA LYS A 52 9.00 1.14 18.94
C LYS A 52 7.92 0.06 19.04
N LYS A 53 8.29 -1.18 18.69
CA LYS A 53 7.50 -2.39 18.94
C LYS A 53 7.21 -2.59 20.41
#